data_AF-A0A7C4F2V4-F1
#
_entry.id   AF-A0A7C4F2V4-F1
#
_cell.length_a   1.000
_cell.length_b   1.000
_cell.length_c   1.000
_cell.angle_alpha   90.00
_cell.angle_beta   90.00
_cell.angle_gamma   90.00
#
_symmetry.space_group_name_H-M   'P 1'
#
loop_
_entity.id
_entity.type
_entity.pdbx_description
1 polymer ?
#
loop_
_entity_poly.entity_id
_entity_poly.type
_entity_poly.pdbx_seq_one_letter_code
_entity_poly.pdbx_strand_id
1 'polypeptide(L)'
;MKKRKTKLGTKLFWGFFGTGALACATGYFLYYTSLIDFTEFPCLLILDTTTGVLASMILGILISRAVKRPIGDITGAVKALVRGELDAEIRVASKDETGRLAEIIDKDVRGLLKENRRQKELQQKREGYREIQLGRVFSNLNKLAEGDLNCDMAVDEPDEDTRQIHDMYCSISDSLYRSFGGIKGYIDEISRVLGELAEGNFDVSIACDFKGDFEGLKKSIDRIIDRTNGLLLRIQTAAEEVSAVSLQVSESSRRISESVGEQASSIEQLSASITQIAQQVRQNAQDASKSAKLAASAKDDAVAGDEKMKKMLESMDEINAS
;
A
#
# COMPACT_ATOMS: atom_id res chain seq x y z
N MET A 1 -41.58 51.87 -2.48
CA MET A 1 -41.80 53.29 -2.81
C MET A 1 -41.06 53.68 -4.09
N LYS A 2 -41.75 53.80 -5.23
CA LYS A 2 -41.55 54.92 -6.19
C LYS A 2 -42.66 54.85 -7.26
N LYS A 3 -43.51 55.88 -7.24
CA LYS A 3 -44.61 56.11 -8.18
C LYS A 3 -44.06 56.53 -9.55
N ARG A 4 -44.62 56.01 -10.63
CA ARG A 4 -44.81 56.76 -11.89
C ARG A 4 -46.25 56.60 -12.37
N LYS A 5 -47.00 57.69 -12.23
CA LYS A 5 -48.25 57.98 -12.95
C LYS A 5 -47.91 58.32 -14.39
N THR A 6 -48.81 57.92 -15.30
CA THR A 6 -49.19 58.48 -16.63
C THR A 6 -49.48 57.32 -17.57
N LYS A 7 -50.55 57.23 -18.34
CA LYS A 7 -51.61 58.15 -18.74
C LYS A 7 -52.73 57.27 -19.33
N LEU A 8 -53.98 57.63 -19.05
CA LEU A 8 -55.06 57.77 -20.05
C LEU A 8 -55.06 56.74 -21.19
N GLY A 9 -55.99 55.79 -21.23
CA GLY A 9 -57.41 56.10 -21.43
C GLY A 9 -57.66 56.21 -22.94
N THR A 10 -57.94 55.07 -23.58
CA THR A 10 -58.55 54.90 -24.93
C THR A 10 -58.44 53.43 -25.39
N LYS A 11 -58.99 52.48 -24.64
CA LYS A 11 -59.19 51.09 -25.15
C LYS A 11 -60.49 50.46 -24.62
N LEU A 12 -61.56 51.25 -24.62
CA LEU A 12 -62.93 50.80 -24.34
C LEU A 12 -63.92 51.37 -25.38
N PHE A 13 -63.43 51.60 -26.62
CA PHE A 13 -64.14 52.34 -27.67
C PHE A 13 -64.32 51.58 -28.99
N TRP A 14 -64.15 50.25 -29.00
CA TRP A 14 -64.36 49.41 -30.20
C TRP A 14 -65.49 48.37 -30.05
N GLY A 15 -66.27 48.43 -28.97
CA GLY A 15 -67.43 47.55 -28.76
C GLY A 15 -68.77 48.10 -29.29
N PHE A 16 -68.82 49.32 -29.83
CA PHE A 16 -70.09 50.00 -30.15
C PHE A 16 -70.19 50.64 -31.55
N PHE A 17 -69.17 50.51 -32.40
CA PHE A 17 -69.21 51.06 -33.78
C PHE A 17 -69.59 50.03 -34.85
N GLY A 18 -69.76 48.75 -34.50
CA GLY A 18 -70.19 47.71 -35.44
C GLY A 18 -71.71 47.61 -35.64
N THR A 19 -72.52 48.05 -34.67
CA THR A 19 -73.98 47.90 -34.71
C THR A 19 -74.70 49.05 -35.44
N GLY A 20 -74.11 50.25 -35.48
CA GLY A 20 -74.67 51.40 -36.22
C GLY A 20 -74.54 51.29 -37.74
N ALA A 21 -73.45 50.69 -38.24
CA ALA A 21 -73.26 50.48 -39.68
C ALA A 21 -74.20 49.40 -40.25
N LEU A 22 -74.46 48.33 -39.48
CA LEU A 22 -75.44 47.31 -39.89
C LEU A 22 -76.88 47.83 -39.91
N ALA A 23 -77.26 48.71 -38.97
CA ALA A 23 -78.62 49.29 -38.93
C ALA A 23 -78.89 50.31 -40.05
N CYS A 24 -77.86 50.99 -40.57
CA CYS A 24 -78.00 51.91 -41.70
C CYS A 24 -78.01 51.16 -43.05
N ALA A 25 -77.23 50.08 -43.17
CA ALA A 25 -77.22 49.22 -44.36
C ALA A 25 -78.55 48.46 -44.56
N THR A 26 -79.20 48.00 -43.49
CA THR A 26 -80.51 47.33 -43.58
C THR A 26 -81.65 48.26 -43.97
N GLY A 27 -81.60 49.53 -43.55
CA GLY A 27 -82.57 50.55 -43.96
C GLY A 27 -82.45 50.93 -45.44
N TYR A 28 -81.22 51.04 -45.96
CA TYR A 28 -80.98 51.33 -47.38
C TYR A 28 -81.36 50.15 -48.30
N PHE A 29 -81.17 48.91 -47.82
CA PHE A 29 -81.55 47.69 -48.52
C PHE A 29 -83.08 47.56 -48.66
N LEU A 30 -83.85 47.88 -47.60
CA LEU A 30 -85.32 47.81 -47.63
C LEU A 30 -85.98 48.88 -48.52
N TYR A 31 -85.33 50.04 -48.73
CA TYR A 31 -85.85 51.09 -49.62
C TYR A 31 -85.62 50.78 -51.11
N TYR A 32 -84.51 50.15 -51.47
CA TYR A 32 -84.24 49.75 -52.86
C TYR A 32 -85.09 48.55 -53.31
N THR A 33 -85.46 47.66 -52.38
CA THR A 33 -86.28 46.47 -52.71
C THR A 33 -87.72 46.77 -53.15
N SER A 34 -88.22 48.00 -53.01
CA SER A 34 -89.59 48.39 -53.43
C SER A 34 -89.67 49.08 -54.79
N LEU A 35 -88.54 49.34 -55.48
CA LEU A 35 -88.49 50.03 -56.77
C LEU A 35 -87.74 49.28 -57.89
N ILE A 36 -87.30 48.05 -57.64
CA ILE A 36 -86.54 47.23 -58.60
C ILE A 36 -87.42 46.10 -59.15
N ASP A 37 -87.53 46.01 -60.48
CA ASP A 37 -88.23 44.95 -61.20
C ASP A 37 -87.67 43.55 -60.91
N PHE A 38 -88.55 42.54 -60.88
CA PHE A 38 -88.26 41.14 -60.50
C PHE A 38 -87.16 40.45 -61.35
N THR A 39 -86.74 41.05 -62.47
CA THR A 39 -85.67 40.56 -63.36
C THR A 39 -84.25 40.99 -62.95
N GLU A 40 -84.08 42.00 -62.10
CA GLU A 40 -82.76 42.57 -61.71
C GLU A 40 -82.27 42.10 -60.32
N PHE A 41 -83.16 41.51 -59.50
CA PHE A 41 -82.86 40.95 -58.16
C PHE A 41 -81.74 39.89 -58.11
N PRO A 42 -81.67 38.90 -59.01
CA PRO A 42 -80.60 37.90 -58.97
C PRO A 42 -79.22 38.50 -59.27
N CYS A 43 -79.13 39.53 -60.12
CA CYS A 43 -77.85 40.18 -60.46
C CYS A 43 -77.22 40.91 -59.26
N LEU A 44 -78.02 41.61 -58.44
CA LEU A 44 -77.54 42.31 -57.24
C LEU A 44 -77.11 41.35 -56.12
N LEU A 45 -77.83 40.25 -55.90
CA LEU A 45 -77.44 39.22 -54.93
C LEU A 45 -76.14 38.50 -55.32
N ILE A 46 -75.94 38.26 -56.62
CA ILE A 46 -74.68 37.69 -57.13
C ILE A 46 -73.53 38.70 -56.97
N LEU A 47 -73.77 40.00 -57.17
CA LEU A 47 -72.76 41.05 -56.95
C LEU A 47 -72.35 41.19 -55.47
N ASP A 48 -73.29 41.11 -54.54
CA ASP A 48 -73.01 41.20 -53.09
C ASP A 48 -72.27 39.94 -52.57
N THR A 49 -72.71 38.76 -53.00
CA THR A 49 -72.02 37.50 -52.65
C THR A 49 -70.64 37.41 -53.28
N THR A 50 -70.47 37.84 -54.53
CA THR A 50 -69.14 37.85 -55.18
C THR A 50 -68.20 38.87 -54.56
N THR A 51 -68.68 40.06 -54.17
CA THR A 51 -67.85 41.05 -53.46
C THR A 51 -67.47 40.58 -52.05
N GLY A 52 -68.36 39.90 -51.32
CA GLY A 52 -68.04 39.28 -50.03
C GLY A 52 -67.01 38.14 -50.14
N VAL A 53 -67.13 37.29 -51.16
CA VAL A 53 -66.15 36.24 -51.45
C VAL A 53 -64.80 36.84 -51.84
N LEU A 54 -64.78 37.88 -52.69
CA LEU A 54 -63.55 38.58 -53.06
C LEU A 54 -62.92 39.29 -51.86
N ALA A 55 -63.71 39.97 -51.02
CA ALA A 55 -63.22 40.63 -49.81
C ALA A 55 -62.65 39.63 -48.79
N SER A 56 -63.29 38.47 -48.59
CA SER A 56 -62.77 37.41 -47.71
C SER A 56 -61.52 36.75 -48.28
N MET A 57 -61.43 36.59 -49.61
CA MET A 57 -60.24 36.08 -50.29
C MET A 57 -59.07 37.08 -50.16
N ILE A 58 -59.32 38.38 -50.33
CA ILE A 58 -58.34 39.45 -50.13
C ILE A 58 -57.89 39.51 -48.67
N LEU A 59 -58.82 39.48 -47.71
CA LEU A 59 -58.51 39.47 -46.28
C LEU A 59 -57.72 38.22 -45.88
N GLY A 60 -58.05 37.06 -46.44
CA GLY A 60 -57.30 35.81 -46.26
C GLY A 60 -55.88 35.92 -46.81
N ILE A 61 -55.69 36.54 -47.97
CA ILE A 61 -54.37 36.83 -48.56
C ILE A 61 -53.59 37.82 -47.68
N LEU A 62 -54.26 38.86 -47.15
CA LEU A 62 -53.65 39.86 -46.27
C LEU A 62 -53.22 39.25 -44.93
N ILE A 63 -54.06 38.46 -44.25
CA ILE A 63 -53.70 37.77 -42.99
C ILE A 63 -52.60 36.72 -43.25
N SER A 64 -52.68 36.00 -44.37
CA SER A 64 -51.65 35.04 -44.76
C SER A 64 -50.28 35.72 -44.96
N ARG A 65 -50.27 36.90 -45.59
CA ARG A 65 -49.03 37.69 -45.78
C ARG A 65 -48.56 38.41 -44.51
N ALA A 66 -49.48 38.91 -43.69
CA ALA A 66 -49.16 39.73 -42.52
C ALA A 66 -48.79 38.90 -41.28
N VAL A 67 -49.33 37.67 -41.13
CA VAL A 67 -49.16 36.87 -39.91
C VAL A 67 -48.53 35.50 -40.18
N LYS A 68 -49.06 34.74 -41.16
CA LYS A 68 -48.59 33.36 -41.40
C LYS A 68 -47.14 33.31 -41.88
N ARG A 69 -46.76 34.21 -42.79
CA ARG A 69 -45.39 34.27 -43.32
C ARG A 69 -44.35 34.60 -42.22
N PRO A 70 -44.48 35.72 -41.45
CA PRO A 70 -43.54 36.03 -40.37
C PRO A 70 -43.42 34.93 -39.30
N ILE A 71 -44.54 34.32 -38.88
CA ILE A 71 -44.50 33.22 -37.89
C ILE A 71 -43.82 31.96 -38.46
N GLY A 72 -44.01 31.67 -39.75
CA GLY A 72 -43.33 30.59 -40.44
C GLY A 72 -41.81 30.78 -40.46
N ASP A 73 -41.36 32.01 -40.75
CA ASP A 73 -39.93 32.36 -40.79
C ASP A 73 -39.28 32.25 -39.40
N ILE A 74 -39.94 32.73 -38.33
CA ILE A 74 -39.48 32.55 -36.94
C ILE A 74 -39.38 31.06 -36.59
N THR A 75 -40.40 30.27 -36.93
CA THR A 75 -40.42 28.83 -36.65
C THR A 75 -39.31 28.09 -37.40
N GLY A 76 -39.06 28.45 -38.66
CA GLY A 76 -37.95 27.92 -39.45
C GLY A 76 -36.60 28.25 -38.84
N ALA A 77 -36.42 29.49 -38.41
CA ALA A 77 -35.19 29.93 -37.77
C ALA A 77 -34.95 29.29 -36.40
N VAL A 78 -35.99 29.13 -35.56
CA VAL A 78 -35.86 28.40 -34.30
C VAL A 78 -35.47 26.94 -34.55
N LYS A 79 -36.02 26.29 -35.59
CA LYS A 79 -35.60 24.94 -35.98
C LYS A 79 -34.14 24.90 -36.43
N ALA A 80 -33.66 25.90 -37.16
CA ALA A 80 -32.25 26.01 -37.54
C ALA A 80 -31.34 26.22 -36.32
N LEU A 81 -31.72 27.11 -35.40
CA LEU A 81 -31.02 27.36 -34.14
C LEU A 81 -30.92 26.08 -33.29
N VAL A 82 -32.02 25.34 -33.13
CA VAL A 82 -32.03 24.06 -32.38
C VAL A 82 -31.17 22.99 -33.05
N ARG A 83 -31.00 23.04 -34.38
CA ARG A 83 -30.06 22.17 -35.12
C ARG A 83 -28.59 22.60 -35.00
N GLY A 84 -28.31 23.70 -34.30
CA GLY A 84 -26.95 24.19 -34.04
C GLY A 84 -26.44 25.22 -35.05
N GLU A 85 -27.28 25.67 -35.99
CA GLU A 85 -26.96 26.71 -36.97
C GLU A 85 -27.13 28.10 -36.35
N LEU A 86 -26.08 28.59 -35.69
CA LEU A 86 -26.11 29.86 -34.95
C LEU A 86 -25.93 31.11 -35.83
N ASP A 87 -25.62 30.93 -37.11
CA ASP A 87 -25.36 32.01 -38.07
C ASP A 87 -26.58 32.38 -38.91
N ALA A 88 -27.69 31.64 -38.77
CA ALA A 88 -28.92 31.93 -39.48
C ALA A 88 -29.49 33.30 -39.05
N GLU A 89 -29.64 34.25 -39.98
CA GLU A 89 -30.22 35.56 -39.68
C GLU A 89 -31.75 35.51 -39.69
N ILE A 90 -32.39 35.86 -38.56
CA ILE A 90 -33.84 35.99 -38.46
C ILE A 90 -34.25 37.37 -38.98
N ARG A 91 -34.43 37.51 -40.29
CA ARG A 91 -34.89 38.77 -40.91
C ARG A 91 -36.41 38.85 -40.91
N VAL A 92 -37.01 39.18 -39.76
CA VAL A 92 -38.43 39.53 -39.70
C VAL A 92 -38.57 41.05 -39.78
N ALA A 93 -38.82 41.57 -40.99
CA ALA A 93 -39.07 42.99 -41.22
C ALA A 93 -40.52 43.37 -40.86
N SER A 94 -40.91 43.15 -39.59
CA SER A 94 -42.19 43.60 -39.06
C SER A 94 -41.98 44.53 -37.86
N LYS A 95 -42.75 45.64 -37.80
CA LYS A 95 -42.70 46.62 -36.69
C LYS A 95 -43.75 46.36 -35.62
N ASP A 96 -44.47 45.23 -35.71
CA ASP A 96 -45.54 44.85 -34.81
C ASP A 96 -45.07 43.89 -33.70
N GLU A 97 -46.02 43.32 -32.96
CA GLU A 97 -45.77 42.34 -31.90
C GLU A 97 -45.06 41.06 -32.39
N THR A 98 -45.22 40.68 -33.66
CA THR A 98 -44.55 39.50 -34.24
C THR A 98 -43.07 39.77 -34.48
N GLY A 99 -42.71 40.99 -34.90
CA GLY A 99 -41.31 41.42 -35.02
C GLY A 99 -40.59 41.48 -33.68
N ARG A 100 -41.24 42.02 -32.64
CA ARG A 100 -40.68 42.02 -31.27
C ARG A 100 -40.48 40.62 -30.71
N LEU A 101 -41.42 39.70 -30.96
CA LEU A 101 -41.29 38.31 -30.53
C LEU A 101 -40.12 37.62 -31.25
N ALA A 102 -39.94 37.87 -32.55
CA ALA A 102 -38.82 37.34 -33.32
C ALA A 102 -37.47 37.79 -32.75
N GLU A 103 -37.33 39.08 -32.42
CA GLU A 103 -36.11 39.65 -31.85
C GLU A 103 -35.77 39.06 -30.47
N ILE A 104 -36.77 38.91 -29.58
CA ILE A 104 -36.57 38.33 -28.25
C ILE A 104 -36.19 36.86 -28.36
N ILE A 105 -36.94 36.08 -29.14
CA ILE A 105 -36.64 34.65 -29.34
C ILE A 105 -35.26 34.47 -29.96
N ASP A 106 -34.91 35.28 -30.96
CA ASP A 106 -33.58 35.22 -31.56
C ASP A 106 -32.50 35.47 -30.51
N LYS A 107 -32.60 36.58 -29.78
CA LYS A 107 -31.60 36.96 -28.77
C LYS A 107 -31.48 35.93 -27.65
N ASP A 108 -32.61 35.48 -27.09
CA ASP A 108 -32.63 34.60 -25.91
C ASP A 108 -32.28 33.15 -26.29
N VAL A 109 -32.88 32.59 -27.34
CA VAL A 109 -32.59 31.21 -27.77
C VAL A 109 -31.16 31.11 -28.29
N ARG A 110 -30.71 32.06 -29.12
CA ARG A 110 -29.32 32.09 -29.60
C ARG A 110 -28.34 32.30 -28.45
N GLY A 111 -28.67 33.16 -27.48
CA GLY A 111 -27.89 33.37 -26.26
C GLY A 111 -27.72 32.08 -25.44
N LEU A 112 -28.83 31.40 -25.17
CA LEU A 112 -28.84 30.13 -24.43
C LEU A 112 -28.09 29.02 -25.16
N LEU A 113 -28.18 28.94 -26.48
CA LEU A 113 -27.45 27.94 -27.26
C LEU A 113 -25.95 28.22 -27.31
N LYS A 114 -25.53 29.48 -27.42
CA LYS A 114 -24.12 29.88 -27.31
C LYS A 114 -23.56 29.54 -25.94
N GLU A 115 -24.30 29.83 -24.88
CA GLU A 115 -23.90 29.48 -23.51
C GLU A 115 -23.80 27.96 -23.34
N ASN A 116 -24.80 27.18 -23.80
CA ASN A 116 -24.73 25.71 -23.74
C ASN A 116 -23.54 25.13 -24.50
N ARG A 117 -23.19 25.69 -25.67
CA ARG A 117 -22.00 25.24 -26.42
C ARG A 117 -20.73 25.52 -25.64
N ARG A 118 -20.58 26.73 -25.09
CA ARG A 118 -19.43 27.11 -24.25
C ARG A 118 -19.32 26.20 -23.02
N GLN A 119 -20.45 25.89 -22.36
CA GLN A 119 -20.47 24.96 -21.23
C GLN A 119 -20.03 23.55 -21.63
N LYS A 120 -20.45 23.04 -22.79
CA LYS A 120 -19.99 21.74 -23.32
C LYS A 120 -18.49 21.71 -23.60
N GLU A 121 -17.97 22.76 -24.24
CA GLU A 121 -16.54 22.87 -24.53
C GLU A 121 -15.71 22.92 -23.24
N LEU A 122 -16.12 23.73 -22.27
CA LEU A 122 -15.50 23.79 -20.94
C LEU A 122 -15.56 22.44 -20.23
N GLN A 123 -16.68 21.73 -20.33
CA GLN A 123 -16.85 20.42 -19.74
C GLN A 123 -15.94 19.38 -20.37
N GLN A 124 -15.87 19.30 -21.70
CA GLN A 124 -14.96 18.40 -22.41
C GLN A 124 -13.49 18.66 -22.05
N LYS A 125 -13.11 19.93 -21.97
CA LYS A 125 -11.76 20.34 -21.57
C LYS A 125 -11.41 19.88 -20.15
N ARG A 126 -12.34 20.06 -19.20
CA ARG A 126 -12.18 19.60 -17.82
C ARG A 126 -12.15 18.08 -17.70
N GLU A 127 -12.96 17.38 -18.49
CA GLU A 127 -12.98 15.91 -18.54
C GLU A 127 -11.66 15.35 -19.09
N GLY A 128 -11.16 15.89 -20.21
CA GLY A 128 -9.88 15.46 -20.78
C GLY A 128 -8.70 15.68 -19.82
N TYR A 129 -8.65 16.84 -19.16
CA TYR A 129 -7.63 17.10 -18.14
C TYR A 129 -7.70 16.09 -16.98
N ARG A 130 -8.92 15.80 -16.49
CA ARG A 130 -9.12 14.81 -15.41
C ARG A 130 -8.70 13.41 -15.82
N GLU A 131 -9.03 12.99 -17.04
CA GLU A 131 -8.72 11.65 -17.53
C GLU A 131 -7.21 11.40 -17.55
N ILE A 132 -6.43 12.36 -18.04
CA ILE A 132 -4.97 12.28 -18.06
C ILE A 132 -4.41 12.20 -16.64
N GLN A 133 -4.82 13.12 -15.75
CA GLN A 133 -4.30 13.17 -14.38
C GLN A 133 -4.71 11.94 -13.56
N LEU A 134 -5.95 11.47 -13.70
CA LEU A 134 -6.42 10.27 -13.03
C LEU A 134 -5.73 9.01 -13.57
N GLY A 135 -5.44 8.96 -14.86
CA GLY A 135 -4.66 7.90 -15.48
C GLY A 135 -3.27 7.76 -14.88
N ARG A 136 -2.57 8.88 -14.62
CA ARG A 136 -1.27 8.88 -13.93
C ARG A 136 -1.36 8.38 -12.50
N VAL A 137 -2.33 8.87 -11.73
CA VAL A 137 -2.56 8.40 -10.35
C VAL A 137 -2.84 6.90 -10.33
N PHE A 138 -3.68 6.39 -11.23
CA PHE A 138 -3.98 4.97 -11.32
C PHE A 138 -2.75 4.15 -11.71
N SER A 139 -1.95 4.63 -12.66
CA SER A 139 -0.68 3.99 -13.02
C SER A 139 0.28 3.88 -11.84
N ASN A 140 0.43 4.96 -11.05
CA ASN A 140 1.26 4.93 -9.84
C ASN A 140 0.74 3.95 -8.78
N LEU A 141 -0.58 3.87 -8.58
CA LEU A 141 -1.18 2.91 -7.65
C LEU A 141 -0.99 1.46 -8.11
N ASN A 142 -1.04 1.18 -9.42
CA ASN A 142 -0.72 -0.14 -9.94
C ASN A 142 0.75 -0.50 -9.73
N LYS A 143 1.67 0.44 -10.00
CA LYS A 143 3.09 0.26 -9.69
C LYS A 143 3.32 -0.07 -8.22
N LEU A 144 2.65 0.65 -7.31
CA LEU A 144 2.71 0.35 -5.88
C LEU A 144 2.24 -1.07 -5.56
N ALA A 145 1.14 -1.51 -6.18
CA ALA A 145 0.61 -2.86 -6.00
C ALA A 145 1.59 -3.94 -6.49
N GLU A 146 2.40 -3.63 -7.51
CA GLU A 146 3.48 -4.48 -8.00
C GLU A 146 4.78 -4.36 -7.18
N GLY A 147 4.83 -3.46 -6.19
CA GLY A 147 6.00 -3.19 -5.37
C GLY A 147 7.01 -2.21 -5.99
N ASP A 148 6.70 -1.62 -7.14
CA ASP A 148 7.50 -0.54 -7.72
C ASP A 148 7.15 0.79 -7.05
N LEU A 149 8.06 1.29 -6.23
CA LEU A 149 7.92 2.56 -5.53
C LEU A 149 8.37 3.77 -6.38
N ASN A 150 8.77 3.57 -7.64
CA ASN A 150 9.18 4.63 -8.54
C ASN A 150 7.97 5.22 -9.29
N CYS A 151 7.48 6.36 -8.80
CA CYS A 151 6.27 6.99 -9.31
C CYS A 151 6.54 8.30 -10.05
N ASP A 152 5.73 8.54 -11.08
CA ASP A 152 5.71 9.82 -11.78
C ASP A 152 4.70 10.75 -11.10
N MET A 153 5.20 11.79 -10.45
CA MET A 153 4.36 12.75 -9.72
C MET A 153 4.05 14.01 -10.54
N ALA A 154 4.35 14.02 -11.84
CA ALA A 154 4.11 15.16 -12.70
C ALA A 154 2.61 15.43 -12.87
N VAL A 155 2.22 16.68 -12.61
CA VAL A 155 0.90 17.23 -12.91
C VAL A 155 1.06 18.22 -14.06
N ASP A 156 0.20 18.14 -15.08
CA ASP A 156 0.30 19.03 -16.24
C ASP A 156 -0.07 20.47 -15.86
N GLU A 157 0.49 21.47 -16.54
CA GLU A 157 0.17 22.87 -16.24
C GLU A 157 -1.32 23.19 -16.44
N PRO A 158 -1.92 23.98 -15.53
CA PRO A 158 -3.33 24.36 -15.65
C PRO A 158 -3.51 25.51 -16.62
N ASP A 159 -4.70 25.55 -17.20
CA ASP A 159 -5.26 26.76 -17.80
C ASP A 159 -6.25 27.45 -16.84
N GLU A 160 -6.85 28.56 -17.28
CA GLU A 160 -7.80 29.35 -16.47
C GLU A 160 -9.00 28.51 -15.97
N ASP A 161 -9.48 27.56 -16.76
CA ASP A 161 -10.68 26.76 -16.47
C ASP A 161 -10.41 25.48 -15.67
N THR A 162 -9.13 25.06 -15.59
CA THR A 162 -8.68 23.79 -14.97
C THR A 162 -7.87 23.98 -13.69
N ARG A 163 -7.52 25.22 -13.30
CA ARG A 163 -6.72 25.53 -12.11
C ARG A 163 -7.19 24.84 -10.82
N GLN A 164 -8.49 24.84 -10.54
CA GLN A 164 -9.01 24.18 -9.34
C GLN A 164 -8.80 22.65 -9.36
N ILE A 165 -8.91 22.04 -10.54
CA ILE A 165 -8.70 20.60 -10.72
C ILE A 165 -7.22 20.27 -10.55
N HIS A 166 -6.35 21.09 -11.14
CA HIS A 166 -4.91 21.02 -10.98
C HIS A 166 -4.51 21.06 -9.50
N ASP A 167 -4.95 22.06 -8.74
CA ASP A 167 -4.55 22.22 -7.33
C ASP A 167 -4.94 21.00 -6.47
N MET A 168 -6.08 20.38 -6.80
CA MET A 168 -6.50 19.13 -6.17
C MET A 168 -5.58 17.96 -6.55
N TYR A 169 -5.20 17.81 -7.82
CA TYR A 169 -4.25 16.77 -8.23
C TYR A 169 -2.84 17.01 -7.69
N CYS A 170 -2.36 18.25 -7.60
CA CYS A 170 -1.10 18.56 -6.91
C CYS A 170 -1.14 18.10 -5.45
N SER A 171 -2.23 18.37 -4.73
CA SER A 171 -2.39 17.92 -3.35
C SER A 171 -2.39 16.39 -3.22
N ILE A 172 -3.01 15.69 -4.18
CA ILE A 172 -2.99 14.22 -4.25
C ILE A 172 -1.58 13.71 -4.52
N SER A 173 -0.91 14.24 -5.56
CA SER A 173 0.45 13.87 -5.94
C SER A 173 1.45 14.12 -4.81
N ASP A 174 1.35 15.24 -4.09
CA ASP A 174 2.19 15.52 -2.92
C ASP A 174 1.96 14.52 -1.79
N SER A 175 0.70 14.16 -1.54
CA SER A 175 0.34 13.18 -0.50
C SER A 175 0.85 11.78 -0.85
N LEU A 176 0.71 11.39 -2.12
CA LEU A 176 1.27 10.14 -2.63
C LEU A 176 2.80 10.18 -2.56
N TYR A 177 3.44 11.25 -3.01
CA TYR A 177 4.90 11.40 -2.96
C TYR A 177 5.45 11.20 -1.54
N ARG A 178 4.84 11.83 -0.53
CA ARG A 178 5.23 11.63 0.87
C ARG A 178 5.01 10.20 1.35
N SER A 179 3.92 9.56 0.93
CA SER A 179 3.59 8.19 1.32
C SER A 179 4.57 7.18 0.71
N PHE A 180 4.79 7.25 -0.61
CA PHE A 180 5.76 6.42 -1.33
C PHE A 180 7.18 6.66 -0.84
N GLY A 181 7.57 7.93 -0.66
CA GLY A 181 8.88 8.29 -0.13
C GLY A 181 9.11 7.75 1.29
N GLY A 182 8.08 7.78 2.14
CA GLY A 182 8.14 7.18 3.48
C GLY A 182 8.32 5.67 3.45
N ILE A 183 7.50 4.96 2.67
CA ILE A 183 7.60 3.50 2.51
C ILE A 183 8.98 3.13 1.93
N LYS A 184 9.42 3.82 0.89
CA LYS A 184 10.73 3.59 0.28
C LYS A 184 11.86 3.81 1.29
N GLY A 185 11.82 4.89 2.06
CA GLY A 185 12.81 5.15 3.11
C GLY A 185 12.86 4.05 4.17
N TYR A 186 11.71 3.51 4.59
CA TYR A 186 11.67 2.39 5.51
C TYR A 186 12.27 1.11 4.91
N ILE A 187 11.94 0.79 3.66
CA ILE A 187 12.48 -0.39 2.96
C ILE A 187 13.98 -0.27 2.76
N ASP A 188 14.47 0.88 2.29
CA ASP A 188 15.90 1.13 2.07
C ASP A 188 16.69 0.97 3.38
N GLU A 189 16.16 1.48 4.51
CA GLU A 189 16.79 1.35 5.82
C GLU A 189 16.78 -0.10 6.34
N ILE A 190 15.69 -0.85 6.15
CA ILE A 190 15.63 -2.27 6.49
C ILE A 190 16.63 -3.06 5.66
N SER A 191 16.66 -2.84 4.35
CA SER A 191 17.58 -3.53 3.43
C SER A 191 19.03 -3.25 3.80
N ARG A 192 19.35 -2.00 4.16
CA ARG A 192 20.68 -1.63 4.65
C ARG A 192 21.05 -2.41 5.91
N VAL A 193 20.21 -2.35 6.96
CA VAL A 193 20.48 -3.00 8.25
C VAL A 193 20.56 -4.52 8.12
N LEU A 194 19.61 -5.15 7.41
CA LEU A 194 19.64 -6.59 7.20
C LEU A 194 20.81 -7.04 6.31
N GLY A 195 21.26 -6.20 5.37
CA GLY A 195 22.47 -6.43 4.59
C GLY A 195 23.71 -6.48 5.46
N GLU A 196 23.89 -5.50 6.35
CA GLU A 196 24.99 -5.48 7.32
C GLU A 196 24.99 -6.72 8.23
N LEU A 197 23.81 -7.11 8.72
CA LEU A 197 23.64 -8.32 9.52
C LEU A 197 24.06 -9.57 8.74
N ALA A 198 23.71 -9.66 7.45
CA ALA A 198 24.09 -10.77 6.59
C ALA A 198 25.60 -10.83 6.32
N GLU A 199 26.27 -9.68 6.29
CA GLU A 199 27.74 -9.56 6.20
C GLU A 199 28.45 -9.81 7.54
N GLY A 200 27.69 -10.02 8.63
CA GLY A 200 28.20 -10.29 9.96
C GLY A 200 28.49 -9.05 10.80
N ASN A 201 28.10 -7.86 10.31
CA ASN A 201 28.14 -6.65 11.10
C ASN A 201 26.86 -6.50 11.93
N PHE A 202 26.97 -6.81 13.23
CA PHE A 202 25.86 -6.69 14.18
C PHE A 202 25.94 -5.42 15.04
N ASP A 203 26.90 -4.53 14.78
CA ASP A 203 27.00 -3.21 15.41
C ASP A 203 26.33 -2.15 14.52
N VAL A 204 25.06 -2.39 14.23
CA VAL A 204 24.24 -1.51 13.39
C VAL A 204 22.94 -1.17 14.10
N SER A 205 22.41 0.00 13.78
CA SER A 205 21.12 0.46 14.30
C SER A 205 20.27 1.05 13.20
N ILE A 206 18.95 0.98 13.41
CA ILE A 206 17.97 1.67 12.56
C ILE A 206 17.99 3.15 12.96
N ALA A 207 18.45 4.01 12.06
CA ALA A 207 18.58 5.44 12.27
C ALA A 207 17.28 6.20 12.00
N CYS A 208 16.40 5.68 11.14
CA CYS A 208 15.19 6.40 10.76
C CYS A 208 14.04 6.18 11.77
N ASP A 209 13.19 7.19 11.89
CA ASP A 209 12.02 7.17 12.76
C ASP A 209 10.84 6.48 12.05
N PHE A 210 10.61 5.21 12.39
CA PHE A 210 9.49 4.41 11.88
C PHE A 210 8.19 4.85 12.54
N LYS A 211 7.24 5.39 11.78
CA LYS A 211 5.97 5.93 12.30
C LYS A 211 4.80 4.97 12.12
N GLY A 212 3.83 5.04 13.03
CA GLY A 212 2.60 4.27 12.97
C GLY A 212 2.87 2.76 13.07
N ASP A 213 2.20 1.97 12.23
CA ASP A 213 2.31 0.50 12.26
C ASP A 213 3.74 -0.03 11.98
N PHE A 214 4.60 0.81 11.39
CA PHE A 214 5.99 0.48 11.11
C PHE A 214 6.88 0.51 12.37
N GLU A 215 6.47 1.17 13.45
CA GLU A 215 7.26 1.22 14.70
C GLU A 215 7.49 -0.19 15.29
N GLY A 216 6.50 -1.07 15.16
CA GLY A 216 6.59 -2.46 15.61
C GLY A 216 7.65 -3.26 14.83
N LEU A 217 7.81 -2.96 13.54
CA LEU A 217 8.85 -3.58 12.69
C LEU A 217 10.24 -3.16 13.14
N LYS A 218 10.47 -1.85 13.37
CA LYS A 218 11.73 -1.34 13.94
C LYS A 218 12.09 -2.05 15.24
N LYS A 219 11.16 -2.09 16.20
CA LYS A 219 11.37 -2.76 17.50
C LYS A 219 11.72 -4.24 17.34
N SER A 220 11.15 -4.90 16.34
CA SER A 220 11.42 -6.32 16.07
C SER A 220 12.83 -6.51 15.54
N ILE A 221 13.28 -5.66 14.61
CA ILE A 221 14.65 -5.71 14.08
C ILE A 221 15.67 -5.37 15.18
N ASP A 222 15.46 -4.30 15.94
CA ASP A 222 16.32 -3.94 17.07
C ASP A 222 16.46 -5.12 18.05
N ARG A 223 15.34 -5.80 18.37
CA ARG A 223 15.36 -6.99 19.23
C ARG A 223 16.14 -8.16 18.62
N ILE A 224 16.08 -8.35 17.30
CA ILE A 224 16.86 -9.40 16.61
C ILE A 224 18.35 -9.09 16.74
N ILE A 225 18.76 -7.84 16.52
CA ILE A 225 20.14 -7.39 16.67
C ILE A 225 20.63 -7.64 18.11
N ASP A 226 19.89 -7.16 19.11
CA ASP A 226 20.23 -7.32 20.53
C ASP A 226 20.36 -8.80 20.93
N ARG A 227 19.41 -9.63 20.50
CA ARG A 227 19.41 -11.07 20.82
C ARG A 227 20.56 -11.79 20.17
N THR A 228 20.92 -11.40 18.94
CA THR A 228 22.03 -12.01 18.20
C THR A 228 23.37 -11.62 18.83
N ASN A 229 23.57 -10.33 19.14
CA ASN A 229 24.73 -9.85 19.88
C ASN A 229 24.89 -10.54 21.24
N GLY A 230 23.79 -10.69 22.00
CA GLY A 230 23.82 -11.43 23.26
C GLY A 230 24.16 -12.91 23.10
N LEU A 231 23.77 -13.53 21.99
CA LEU A 231 24.11 -14.92 21.68
C LEU A 231 25.60 -15.07 21.32
N LEU A 232 26.13 -14.16 20.50
CA LEU A 232 27.55 -14.11 20.14
C LEU A 232 28.44 -13.90 21.37
N LEU A 233 28.05 -12.99 22.27
CA LEU A 233 28.78 -12.78 23.53
C LEU A 233 28.81 -14.06 24.38
N ARG A 234 27.70 -14.79 24.49
CA ARG A 234 27.66 -16.06 25.23
C ARG A 234 28.53 -17.14 24.59
N ILE A 235 28.58 -17.19 23.26
CA ILE A 235 29.47 -18.11 22.54
C ILE A 235 30.94 -17.76 22.83
N GLN A 236 31.29 -16.48 22.80
CA GLN A 236 32.63 -16.02 23.11
C GLN A 236 33.03 -16.43 24.54
N THR A 237 32.19 -16.14 25.54
CA THR A 237 32.46 -16.54 26.92
C THR A 237 32.62 -18.05 27.07
N ALA A 238 31.75 -18.85 26.44
CA ALA A 238 31.88 -20.31 26.47
C ALA A 238 33.18 -20.81 25.80
N ALA A 239 33.61 -20.17 24.71
CA ALA A 239 34.87 -20.50 24.05
C ALA A 239 36.09 -20.16 24.93
N GLU A 240 36.06 -19.03 25.64
CA GLU A 240 37.09 -18.64 26.61
C GLU A 240 37.16 -19.63 27.78
N GLU A 241 36.02 -20.05 28.33
CA GLU A 241 35.95 -21.08 29.38
C GLU A 241 36.53 -22.43 28.91
N VAL A 242 36.16 -22.89 27.71
CA VAL A 242 36.71 -24.13 27.13
C VAL A 242 38.22 -24.03 26.92
N SER A 243 38.71 -22.88 26.45
CA SER A 243 40.14 -22.64 26.27
C SER A 243 40.89 -22.70 27.61
N ALA A 244 40.36 -22.05 28.64
CA ALA A 244 40.92 -22.08 29.99
C ALA A 244 40.95 -23.49 30.58
N VAL A 245 39.86 -24.25 30.46
CA VAL A 245 39.77 -25.65 30.92
C VAL A 245 40.75 -26.54 30.16
N SER A 246 40.90 -26.34 28.85
CA SER A 246 41.84 -27.11 28.02
C SER A 246 43.29 -26.91 28.47
N LEU A 247 43.67 -25.68 28.82
CA LEU A 247 44.99 -25.39 29.38
C LEU A 247 45.19 -26.09 30.74
N GLN A 248 44.19 -26.04 31.62
CA GLN A 248 44.25 -26.71 32.93
C GLN A 248 44.37 -28.24 32.80
N VAL A 249 43.63 -28.84 31.85
CA VAL A 249 43.72 -30.28 31.57
C VAL A 249 45.10 -30.64 31.03
N SER A 250 45.67 -29.82 30.14
CA SER A 250 47.02 -30.02 29.62
C SER A 250 48.07 -29.99 30.74
N GLU A 251 47.99 -29.01 31.63
CA GLU A 251 48.88 -28.91 32.80
C GLU A 251 48.71 -30.11 33.74
N SER A 252 47.47 -30.49 34.02
CA SER A 252 47.16 -31.65 34.88
C SER A 252 47.69 -32.95 34.27
N SER A 253 47.56 -33.12 32.95
CA SER A 253 48.12 -34.28 32.24
C SER A 253 49.63 -34.30 32.34
N ARG A 254 50.32 -33.15 32.22
CA ARG A 254 51.77 -33.06 32.37
C ARG A 254 52.20 -33.48 33.77
N ARG A 255 51.52 -32.99 34.81
CA ARG A 255 51.77 -33.38 36.20
C ARG A 255 51.51 -34.87 36.45
N ILE A 256 50.46 -35.44 35.86
CA ILE A 256 50.21 -36.88 35.94
C ILE A 256 51.35 -37.65 35.28
N SER A 257 51.80 -37.25 34.10
CA SER A 257 52.93 -37.91 33.44
C SER A 257 54.21 -37.87 34.28
N GLU A 258 54.50 -36.75 34.94
CA GLU A 258 55.62 -36.63 35.89
C GLU A 258 55.45 -37.59 37.09
N SER A 259 54.27 -37.59 37.72
CA SER A 259 53.98 -38.46 38.87
C SER A 259 54.00 -39.95 38.52
N VAL A 260 53.53 -40.33 37.33
CA VAL A 260 53.63 -41.71 36.82
C VAL A 260 55.10 -42.10 36.62
N GLY A 261 55.95 -41.18 36.18
CA GLY A 261 57.40 -41.40 36.11
C GLY A 261 58.02 -41.67 37.49
N GLU A 262 57.68 -40.86 38.50
CA GLU A 262 58.13 -41.06 39.88
C GLU A 262 57.61 -42.39 40.47
N GLN A 263 56.36 -42.74 40.19
CA GLN A 263 55.76 -43.99 40.65
C GLN A 263 56.42 -45.21 39.99
N ALA A 264 56.75 -45.14 38.70
CA ALA A 264 57.50 -46.18 38.01
C ALA A 264 58.87 -46.40 38.67
N SER A 265 59.60 -45.32 38.96
CA SER A 265 60.89 -45.39 39.67
C SER A 265 60.74 -46.02 41.07
N SER A 266 59.67 -45.69 41.80
CA SER A 266 59.39 -46.26 43.12
C SER A 266 59.10 -47.77 43.04
N ILE A 267 58.40 -48.21 41.99
CA ILE A 267 58.14 -49.63 41.71
C ILE A 267 59.44 -50.36 41.36
N GLU A 268 60.34 -49.75 40.60
CA GLU A 268 61.67 -50.32 40.31
C GLU A 268 62.49 -50.54 41.60
N GLN A 269 62.53 -49.53 42.49
CA GLN A 269 63.19 -49.67 43.79
C GLN A 269 62.55 -50.74 44.68
N LEU A 270 61.22 -50.82 44.68
CA LEU A 270 60.51 -51.84 45.44
C LEU A 270 60.83 -53.25 44.90
N SER A 271 60.85 -53.42 43.58
CA SER A 271 61.21 -54.68 42.92
C SER A 271 62.63 -55.13 43.28
N ALA A 272 63.59 -54.19 43.27
CA ALA A 272 64.96 -54.45 43.71
C ALA A 272 65.02 -54.87 45.19
N SER A 273 64.27 -54.18 46.06
CA SER A 273 64.19 -54.49 47.49
C SER A 273 63.57 -55.88 47.73
N ILE A 274 62.51 -56.24 47.01
CA ILE A 274 61.89 -57.56 47.06
C ILE A 274 62.89 -58.64 46.61
N THR A 275 63.69 -58.37 45.57
CA THR A 275 64.72 -59.31 45.10
C THR A 275 65.80 -59.54 46.16
N GLN A 276 66.27 -58.48 46.82
CA GLN A 276 67.23 -58.59 47.93
C GLN A 276 66.63 -59.35 49.11
N ILE A 277 65.39 -59.08 49.50
CA ILE A 277 64.71 -59.81 50.59
C ILE A 277 64.59 -61.30 50.23
N ALA A 278 64.16 -61.62 49.00
CA ALA A 278 64.06 -63.01 48.55
C ALA A 278 65.42 -63.73 48.58
N GLN A 279 66.51 -63.03 48.22
CA GLN A 279 67.87 -63.57 48.34
C GLN A 279 68.27 -63.79 49.81
N GLN A 280 67.97 -62.85 50.70
CA GLN A 280 68.25 -62.99 52.12
C GLN A 280 67.46 -64.14 52.76
N VAL A 281 66.20 -64.33 52.37
CA VAL A 281 65.38 -65.46 52.83
C VAL A 281 65.99 -66.80 52.39
N ARG A 282 66.49 -66.90 51.15
CA ARG A 282 67.22 -68.10 50.68
C ARG A 282 68.50 -68.33 51.49
N GLN A 283 69.26 -67.27 51.77
CA GLN A 283 70.47 -67.34 52.60
C GLN A 283 70.15 -67.85 54.01
N ASN A 284 69.16 -67.25 54.67
CA ASN A 284 68.71 -67.66 56.00
C ASN A 284 68.25 -69.12 56.03
N ALA A 285 67.55 -69.59 54.99
CA ALA A 285 67.14 -70.99 54.88
C ALA A 285 68.34 -71.95 54.73
N GLN A 286 69.37 -71.56 53.96
CA GLN A 286 70.62 -72.32 53.86
C GLN A 286 71.38 -72.36 55.19
N ASP A 287 71.48 -71.23 55.89
CA ASP A 287 72.15 -71.15 57.19
C ASP A 287 71.43 -71.97 58.25
N ALA A 288 70.10 -71.95 58.26
CA ALA A 288 69.29 -72.82 59.11
C ALA A 288 69.52 -74.30 58.79
N SER A 289 69.57 -74.68 57.51
CA SER A 289 69.89 -76.05 57.08
C SER A 289 71.29 -76.48 57.51
N LYS A 290 72.29 -75.59 57.37
CA LYS A 290 73.67 -75.85 57.81
C LYS A 290 73.76 -76.00 59.32
N SER A 291 73.04 -75.16 60.07
CA SER A 291 72.95 -75.23 61.53
C SER A 291 72.30 -76.54 61.99
N ALA A 292 71.23 -76.99 61.30
CA ALA A 292 70.61 -78.28 61.58
C ALA A 292 71.56 -79.45 61.33
N LYS A 293 72.37 -79.41 60.25
CA LYS A 293 73.42 -80.42 60.00
C LYS A 293 74.50 -80.44 61.08
N LEU A 294 74.96 -79.26 61.51
CA LEU A 294 75.94 -79.15 62.60
C LEU A 294 75.38 -79.67 63.92
N ALA A 295 74.12 -79.35 64.25
CA ALA A 295 73.46 -79.86 65.43
C ALA A 295 73.29 -81.39 65.39
N ALA A 296 72.97 -81.97 64.22
CA ALA A 296 72.92 -83.41 64.04
C ALA A 296 74.30 -84.06 64.24
N SER A 297 75.36 -83.49 63.64
CA SER A 297 76.74 -83.97 63.85
C SER A 297 77.15 -83.91 65.32
N ALA A 298 76.86 -82.80 66.01
CA ALA A 298 77.17 -82.66 67.43
C ALA A 298 76.41 -83.67 68.30
N LYS A 299 75.17 -84.01 67.94
CA LYS A 299 74.41 -85.08 68.59
C LYS A 299 75.08 -86.44 68.37
N ASP A 300 75.50 -86.75 67.14
CA ASP A 300 76.16 -88.01 66.81
C ASP A 300 77.50 -88.14 67.58
N ASP A 301 78.27 -87.05 67.65
CA ASP A 301 79.51 -86.98 68.45
C ASP A 301 79.24 -87.17 69.94
N ALA A 302 78.17 -86.56 70.48
CA ALA A 302 77.77 -86.73 71.88
C ALA A 302 77.34 -88.18 72.19
N VAL A 303 76.62 -88.84 71.26
CA VAL A 303 76.27 -90.27 71.38
C VAL A 303 77.51 -91.15 71.38
N ALA A 304 78.45 -90.90 70.45
CA ALA A 304 79.72 -91.61 70.41
C ALA A 304 80.55 -91.39 71.68
N GLY A 305 80.52 -90.17 72.24
CA GLY A 305 81.13 -89.83 73.52
C GLY A 305 80.51 -90.58 74.71
N ASP A 306 79.17 -90.66 74.78
CA ASP A 306 78.45 -91.44 75.79
C ASP A 306 78.81 -92.93 75.72
N GLU A 307 78.90 -93.50 74.52
CA GLU A 307 79.31 -94.90 74.34
C GLU A 307 80.73 -95.16 74.85
N LYS A 308 81.66 -94.22 74.59
CA LYS A 308 83.03 -94.30 75.14
C LYS A 308 83.04 -94.17 76.67
N MET A 309 82.19 -93.31 77.23
CA MET A 309 82.06 -93.13 78.68
C MET A 309 81.52 -94.40 79.35
N LYS A 310 80.52 -95.07 78.73
CA LYS A 310 80.02 -96.38 79.19
C LYS A 310 81.11 -97.44 79.18
N LYS A 311 81.86 -97.58 78.09
CA LYS A 311 83.01 -98.50 78.03
C LYS A 311 84.05 -98.21 79.12
N MET A 312 84.31 -96.93 79.39
CA MET A 312 85.22 -96.53 80.47
C MET A 312 84.67 -96.92 81.85
N LEU A 313 83.37 -96.76 82.10
CA LEU A 313 82.72 -97.19 83.34
C LEU A 313 82.73 -98.71 83.50
N GLU A 314 82.43 -99.47 82.44
CA GLU A 314 82.56 -100.95 82.43
C GLU A 314 83.98 -101.37 82.81
N SER A 315 85.01 -100.75 82.21
CA SER A 315 86.40 -101.01 82.59
C SER A 315 86.71 -100.62 84.04
N MET A 316 86.10 -99.56 84.59
CA MET A 316 86.26 -99.20 86.00
C MET A 316 85.56 -100.17 86.95
N ASP A 317 84.40 -100.71 86.57
CA ASP A 317 83.69 -101.75 87.32
C ASP A 317 84.46 -103.09 87.28
N GLU A 318 85.05 -103.47 86.14
CA GLU A 318 85.95 -104.62 86.03
C GLU A 318 87.19 -104.49 86.94
N ILE A 319 87.75 -103.27 87.06
CA ILE A 319 88.84 -102.98 88.00
C ILE A 319 88.38 -103.10 89.46
N ASN A 320 87.18 -102.65 89.79
CA ASN A 320 86.64 -102.65 91.16
C ASN A 320 86.11 -104.03 91.61
N ALA A 321 85.78 -104.91 90.67
CA ALA A 321 85.34 -106.29 90.91
C ALA A 321 86.49 -107.32 90.93
N SER A 322 87.74 -106.89 90.69
CA SER A 322 88.97 -107.67 90.78
C SER A 322 89.69 -107.45 92.12
#